data_AF-A0A7X6THQ3-F1
#
_entry.id   AF-A0A7X6THQ3-F1
#
_cell.length_a   1.000
_cell.length_b   1.000
_cell.length_c   1.000
_cell.angle_alpha   90.00
_cell.angle_beta   90.00
_cell.angle_gamma   90.00
#
_symmetry.space_group_name_H-M   'P 1'
#
loop_
_entity.id
_entity.type
_entity.pdbx_description
1 polymer ?
#
loop_
_entity_poly.entity_id
_entity_poly.type
_entity_poly.pdbx_seq_one_letter_code
_entity_poly.pdbx_strand_id
1 'polypeptide(L)'
;MRTGTLIRTLLVLSLMGVVPLVADDKPDDPTREARQALTQKGLSPRVIPLADFHNGVEPENFKKRTGAAYKPSRNEDPAIPAQCWIETGYGTQNACLFCHTDYLAKEKHGNAFPLGEDQILYSFPTPDLNKVLWRNTIFPEEILARLKKEGVPLPKPGDVGYVREDNWTPAYDASRRAGHNSWMNPKSSEFVLFPALDPGHLYPARGNDPTGGGKHGYVDTAGFVMDEKAQPTGWRAVNFFPYGIFTPMSGSVSGIYLRLPRPFMTKGGVVDLDIYKQNLDLLERNIKNQQPKETHYFGDASKIKVARGFFPVGSEFAHPLHYVDLNADGQTGAKLDGVAPAAAHRYEFPGTRSKRVKEIRYMYKWKEVGIEDIDEDAHPDGVVLGREGQGWVDNNAGWLLSAYIEDRKGQLRPQTTEELMQCIGCHGKVGNTVDSVWSFERKLPGSDGWREMDYGAYNARTPQTSRLHDYRQTGSDFGEKGFFMHVVVGANLWGVMPKEIATELKRYAATQQETLGLKLDLETVFSDEALKNMAMEERKAHLLERQQIMRAYVAGGEYLEPGTNGKG
;
A
#
# COMPACT_ATOMS: atom_id res chain seq x y z
N MET A 1 -90.85 4.61 -5.62
CA MET A 1 -89.91 4.99 -4.55
C MET A 1 -89.40 3.71 -3.90
N ARG A 2 -88.07 3.52 -3.90
CA ARG A 2 -87.31 2.40 -3.28
C ARG A 2 -87.65 0.97 -3.74
N THR A 3 -86.64 0.27 -4.25
CA THR A 3 -86.02 -0.98 -3.73
C THR A 3 -85.51 -1.84 -4.89
N GLY A 4 -84.28 -2.37 -4.79
CA GLY A 4 -83.83 -3.47 -5.65
C GLY A 4 -82.32 -3.58 -5.82
N THR A 5 -81.68 -4.29 -4.90
CA THR A 5 -80.25 -4.65 -4.86
C THR A 5 -79.86 -5.58 -6.02
N LEU A 6 -78.70 -5.34 -6.64
CA LEU A 6 -77.97 -6.37 -7.40
C LEU A 6 -76.46 -6.22 -7.20
N ILE A 7 -75.88 -7.30 -6.70
CA ILE A 7 -74.48 -7.52 -6.36
C ILE A 7 -73.63 -7.47 -7.64
N ARG A 8 -72.53 -6.70 -7.64
CA ARG A 8 -71.48 -6.76 -8.66
C ARG A 8 -70.15 -7.17 -8.03
N THR A 9 -69.70 -8.35 -8.43
CA THR A 9 -68.36 -8.91 -8.21
C THR A 9 -67.32 -8.03 -8.93
N LEU A 10 -66.35 -7.49 -8.19
CA LEU A 10 -65.19 -6.79 -8.76
C LEU A 10 -64.06 -7.81 -8.99
N LEU A 11 -63.69 -8.00 -10.26
CA LEU A 11 -62.49 -8.74 -10.67
C LEU A 11 -61.31 -7.75 -10.60
N VAL A 12 -60.39 -7.95 -9.67
CA VAL A 12 -59.14 -7.18 -9.58
C VAL A 12 -58.08 -7.91 -10.41
N LEU A 13 -57.71 -7.35 -11.56
CA LEU A 13 -56.48 -7.75 -12.27
C LEU A 13 -55.28 -7.17 -11.50
N SER A 14 -54.51 -8.06 -10.89
CA SER A 14 -53.16 -7.77 -10.36
C SER A 14 -52.17 -7.76 -11.51
N LEU A 15 -51.72 -6.58 -11.93
CA LEU A 15 -50.53 -6.39 -12.75
C LEU A 15 -49.32 -6.34 -11.82
N MET A 16 -48.54 -7.42 -11.80
CA MET A 16 -47.21 -7.45 -11.20
C MET A 16 -46.27 -6.57 -12.02
N GLY A 17 -46.06 -5.33 -11.55
CA GLY A 17 -44.98 -4.48 -12.00
C GLY A 17 -43.68 -4.88 -11.30
N VAL A 18 -42.79 -5.58 -12.01
CA VAL A 18 -41.38 -5.64 -11.67
C VAL A 18 -40.81 -4.26 -11.96
N VAL A 19 -40.43 -3.51 -10.93
CA VAL A 19 -39.70 -2.25 -11.08
C VAL A 19 -38.22 -2.61 -11.21
N PRO A 20 -37.56 -2.39 -12.36
CA PRO A 20 -36.11 -2.39 -12.40
C PRO A 20 -35.66 -1.03 -11.84
N LEU A 21 -34.98 -1.04 -10.69
CA LEU A 21 -34.17 0.10 -10.24
C LEU A 21 -32.92 0.17 -11.14
N VAL A 22 -33.11 0.67 -12.36
CA VAL A 22 -32.03 1.25 -13.17
C VAL A 22 -31.96 2.70 -12.71
N ALA A 23 -30.86 3.09 -12.07
CA ALA A 23 -30.59 4.49 -11.81
C ALA A 23 -30.68 5.25 -13.15
N ASP A 24 -31.49 6.32 -13.18
CA ASP A 24 -31.71 7.15 -14.36
C ASP A 24 -30.37 7.54 -15.02
N ASP A 25 -30.10 7.00 -16.21
CA ASP A 25 -28.94 7.34 -17.04
C ASP A 25 -29.12 8.77 -17.60
N LYS A 26 -28.78 9.77 -16.79
CA LYS A 26 -28.71 11.17 -17.24
C LYS A 26 -27.66 11.31 -18.36
N PRO A 27 -27.95 12.06 -19.45
CA PRO A 27 -27.02 12.28 -20.56
C PRO A 27 -25.62 12.74 -20.15
N ASP A 28 -25.51 13.44 -19.02
CA ASP A 28 -24.29 14.06 -18.50
C ASP A 28 -23.64 13.28 -17.34
N ASP A 29 -23.89 11.96 -17.19
CA ASP A 29 -23.21 11.15 -16.18
C ASP A 29 -21.71 10.98 -16.53
N PRO A 30 -20.76 11.58 -15.77
CA PRO A 30 -19.33 11.54 -16.08
C PRO A 30 -18.74 10.12 -15.97
N THR A 31 -19.46 9.19 -15.35
CA THR A 31 -18.99 7.81 -15.17
C THR A 31 -19.38 6.89 -16.33
N ARG A 32 -20.28 7.32 -17.22
CA ARG A 32 -20.92 6.46 -18.23
C ARG A 32 -19.91 5.75 -19.13
N GLU A 33 -18.96 6.50 -19.69
CA GLU A 33 -17.97 5.95 -20.61
C GLU A 33 -17.09 4.90 -19.92
N ALA A 34 -16.59 5.21 -18.73
CA ALA A 34 -15.80 4.29 -17.92
C ALA A 34 -16.60 3.01 -17.57
N ARG A 35 -17.88 3.15 -17.20
CA ARG A 35 -18.77 2.00 -16.95
C ARG A 35 -18.91 1.10 -18.17
N GLN A 36 -19.12 1.68 -19.35
CA GLN A 36 -19.25 0.94 -20.60
C GLN A 36 -17.94 0.21 -20.96
N ALA A 37 -16.80 0.90 -20.89
CA ALA A 37 -15.49 0.34 -21.19
C ALA A 37 -15.10 -0.81 -20.24
N LEU A 38 -15.36 -0.66 -18.94
CA LEU A 38 -15.13 -1.72 -17.95
C LEU A 38 -16.08 -2.92 -18.15
N THR A 39 -17.33 -2.66 -18.55
CA THR A 39 -18.29 -3.73 -18.88
C THR A 39 -17.82 -4.54 -20.10
N GLN A 40 -17.29 -3.87 -21.13
CA GLN A 40 -16.70 -4.53 -22.30
C GLN A 40 -15.47 -5.39 -21.95
N LYS A 41 -14.76 -5.03 -20.87
CA LYS A 41 -13.67 -5.84 -20.30
C LYS A 41 -14.15 -6.98 -19.39
N GLY A 42 -15.46 -7.17 -19.23
CA GLY A 42 -16.06 -8.26 -18.46
C GLY A 42 -16.27 -7.97 -16.98
N LEU A 43 -16.16 -6.70 -16.56
CA LEU A 43 -16.51 -6.27 -15.20
C LEU A 43 -17.99 -5.85 -15.12
N SER A 44 -18.47 -5.63 -13.90
CA SER A 44 -19.83 -5.14 -13.65
C SER A 44 -19.78 -3.88 -12.76
N PRO A 45 -19.26 -2.76 -13.28
CA PRO A 45 -19.08 -1.54 -12.50
C PRO A 45 -20.42 -1.00 -11.97
N ARG A 46 -20.39 -0.48 -10.75
CA ARG A 46 -21.47 0.29 -10.12
C ARG A 46 -20.92 1.66 -9.72
N VAL A 47 -21.78 2.66 -9.80
CA VAL A 47 -21.54 3.96 -9.18
C VAL A 47 -21.83 3.81 -7.69
N ILE A 48 -20.85 4.10 -6.84
CA ILE A 48 -21.00 4.10 -5.39
C ILE A 48 -20.98 5.56 -4.93
N PRO A 49 -22.09 6.07 -4.35
CA PRO A 49 -22.11 7.41 -3.77
C PRO A 49 -21.16 7.50 -2.56
N LEU A 50 -20.28 8.49 -2.51
CA LEU A 50 -19.45 8.75 -1.33
C LEU A 50 -20.31 9.12 -0.11
N ALA A 51 -21.50 9.68 -0.34
CA ALA A 51 -22.49 9.95 0.70
C ALA A 51 -22.93 8.69 1.47
N ASP A 52 -22.85 7.50 0.86
CA ASP A 52 -23.17 6.24 1.54
C ASP A 52 -22.21 5.99 2.72
N PHE A 53 -20.93 6.35 2.58
CA PHE A 53 -19.91 6.20 3.62
C PHE A 53 -20.19 7.14 4.80
N HIS A 54 -20.45 8.42 4.51
CA HIS A 54 -20.78 9.42 5.51
C HIS A 54 -22.09 9.10 6.25
N ASN A 55 -23.12 8.67 5.51
CA ASN A 55 -24.42 8.30 6.09
C ASN A 55 -24.39 6.95 6.83
N GLY A 56 -23.29 6.19 6.70
CA GLY A 56 -23.12 4.90 7.35
C GLY A 56 -24.03 3.82 6.78
N VAL A 57 -24.24 3.84 5.47
CA VAL A 57 -25.00 2.81 4.75
C VAL A 57 -24.20 1.51 4.78
N GLU A 58 -24.80 0.44 5.31
CA GLU A 58 -24.12 -0.85 5.40
C GLU A 58 -23.79 -1.40 4.01
N PRO A 59 -22.52 -1.78 3.74
CA PRO A 59 -22.14 -2.42 2.50
C PRO A 59 -22.92 -3.72 2.26
N GLU A 60 -23.26 -4.00 1.00
CA GLU A 60 -24.10 -5.14 0.63
C GLU A 60 -23.57 -6.46 1.25
N ASN A 61 -24.42 -7.16 2.01
CA ASN A 61 -24.07 -8.42 2.68
C ASN A 61 -22.84 -8.35 3.62
N PHE A 62 -22.52 -7.19 4.22
CA PHE A 62 -21.31 -7.00 5.04
C PHE A 62 -21.15 -8.06 6.12
N LYS A 63 -22.14 -8.25 6.99
CA LYS A 63 -22.06 -9.26 8.07
C LYS A 63 -21.76 -10.67 7.58
N LYS A 64 -22.32 -11.05 6.43
CA LYS A 64 -22.09 -12.36 5.82
C LYS A 64 -20.65 -12.50 5.30
N ARG A 65 -20.10 -11.45 4.69
CA ARG A 65 -18.74 -11.44 4.13
C ARG A 65 -17.64 -11.29 5.18
N THR A 66 -17.91 -10.54 6.25
CA THR A 66 -16.86 -10.18 7.24
C THR A 66 -16.95 -10.97 8.53
N GLY A 67 -18.10 -11.59 8.82
CA GLY A 67 -18.38 -12.19 10.12
C GLY A 67 -18.52 -11.16 11.26
N ALA A 68 -18.56 -9.87 10.95
CA ALA A 68 -18.67 -8.77 11.92
C ALA A 68 -19.91 -7.92 11.64
N ALA A 69 -20.49 -7.33 12.69
CA ALA A 69 -21.46 -6.26 12.51
C ALA A 69 -20.76 -5.04 11.87
N TYR A 70 -21.43 -4.41 10.91
CA TYR A 70 -20.95 -3.16 10.32
C TYR A 70 -20.93 -2.05 11.38
N LYS A 71 -19.84 -1.29 11.41
CA LYS A 71 -19.67 -0.12 12.26
C LYS A 71 -19.33 1.04 11.32
N PRO A 72 -20.27 1.95 11.04
CA PRO A 72 -20.04 3.02 10.08
C PRO A 72 -18.94 3.97 10.57
N SER A 73 -18.05 4.36 9.67
CA SER A 73 -17.01 5.37 9.96
C SER A 73 -17.60 6.77 10.09
N ARG A 74 -18.71 7.04 9.39
CA ARG A 74 -19.30 8.38 9.20
C ARG A 74 -18.27 9.38 8.65
N ASN A 75 -17.36 8.89 7.81
CA ASN A 75 -16.32 9.72 7.21
C ASN A 75 -16.86 10.44 5.97
N GLU A 76 -16.78 11.78 6.00
CA GLU A 76 -17.16 12.66 4.88
C GLU A 76 -16.26 12.42 3.67
N ASP A 77 -14.95 12.20 3.90
CA ASP A 77 -13.98 11.93 2.85
C ASP A 77 -13.01 10.81 3.29
N PRO A 78 -13.40 9.53 3.08
CA PRO A 78 -12.54 8.39 3.36
C PRO A 78 -11.37 8.23 2.38
N ALA A 79 -11.27 9.07 1.35
CA ALA A 79 -10.10 9.09 0.48
C ALA A 79 -8.93 9.83 1.13
N ILE A 80 -9.18 10.73 2.09
CA ILE A 80 -8.11 11.39 2.83
C ILE A 80 -7.42 10.34 3.74
N PRO A 81 -6.17 9.99 3.43
CA PRO A 81 -5.48 8.94 4.16
C PRO A 81 -5.17 9.39 5.58
N ALA A 82 -5.13 8.45 6.53
CA ALA A 82 -4.83 8.79 7.93
C ALA A 82 -3.53 9.61 8.07
N GLN A 83 -2.57 9.40 7.17
CA GLN A 83 -1.30 10.12 7.07
C GLN A 83 -1.43 11.61 6.76
N CYS A 84 -2.62 12.15 6.48
CA CYS A 84 -2.85 13.60 6.33
C CYS A 84 -3.00 14.32 7.68
N TRP A 85 -3.38 13.62 8.75
CA TRP A 85 -3.52 14.21 10.08
C TRP A 85 -2.22 14.11 10.89
N ILE A 86 -1.12 14.54 10.28
CA ILE A 86 0.19 14.58 10.93
C ILE A 86 0.25 15.69 11.98
N GLU A 87 1.04 15.48 13.03
CA GLU A 87 1.41 16.56 13.94
C GLU A 87 2.47 17.45 13.27
N THR A 88 2.17 18.72 13.02
CA THR A 88 3.11 19.67 12.39
C THR A 88 4.06 20.30 13.40
N GLY A 89 3.82 20.09 14.70
CA GLY A 89 4.65 20.56 15.79
C GLY A 89 4.74 22.08 15.85
N TYR A 90 3.68 22.79 15.45
CA TYR A 90 3.69 24.25 15.33
C TYR A 90 4.80 24.77 14.39
N GLY A 91 5.09 24.01 13.33
CA GLY A 91 6.10 24.33 12.31
C GLY A 91 7.49 23.74 12.60
N THR A 92 7.66 22.92 13.64
CA THR A 92 8.94 22.25 13.91
C THR A 92 9.17 20.99 13.07
N GLN A 93 8.19 20.56 12.28
CA GLN A 93 8.35 19.48 11.31
C GLN A 93 7.38 19.63 10.14
N ASN A 94 7.71 18.99 9.02
CA ASN A 94 6.87 18.94 7.82
C ASN A 94 6.91 17.53 7.21
N ALA A 95 5.96 16.66 7.59
CA ALA A 95 5.79 15.37 6.91
C ALA A 95 4.90 15.46 5.66
N CYS A 96 4.18 16.56 5.42
CA CYS A 96 3.36 16.77 4.21
C CYS A 96 4.22 16.72 2.94
N LEU A 97 5.49 17.14 3.01
CA LEU A 97 6.40 17.14 1.86
C LEU A 97 6.61 15.77 1.21
N PHE A 98 6.32 14.67 1.91
CA PHE A 98 6.46 13.32 1.37
C PHE A 98 5.28 12.86 0.51
N CYS A 99 4.23 13.67 0.40
CA CYS A 99 3.07 13.42 -0.47
C CYS A 99 2.78 14.62 -1.38
N HIS A 100 3.03 15.84 -0.90
CA HIS A 100 2.68 17.09 -1.57
C HIS A 100 3.93 17.69 -2.22
N THR A 101 4.12 17.49 -3.52
CA THR A 101 5.25 18.09 -4.27
C THR A 101 4.80 18.56 -5.64
N ASP A 102 5.53 19.51 -6.22
CA ASP A 102 5.25 19.96 -7.60
C ASP A 102 6.21 19.37 -8.64
N TYR A 103 7.24 18.63 -8.21
CA TYR A 103 8.37 18.30 -9.08
C TYR A 103 7.92 17.54 -10.33
N LEU A 104 7.17 16.45 -10.14
CA LEU A 104 6.73 15.59 -11.25
C LEU A 104 5.74 16.31 -12.19
N ALA A 105 4.85 17.14 -11.63
CA ALA A 105 3.92 17.96 -12.40
C ALA A 105 4.67 19.00 -13.26
N LYS A 106 5.66 19.68 -12.69
CA LYS A 106 6.53 20.65 -13.41
C LYS A 106 7.34 19.97 -14.51
N GLU A 107 7.83 18.75 -14.26
CA GLU A 107 8.59 17.95 -15.23
C GLU A 107 7.72 17.29 -16.31
N LYS A 108 6.38 17.34 -16.17
CA LYS A 108 5.42 16.66 -17.05
C LYS A 108 5.75 15.17 -17.17
N HIS A 109 5.94 14.53 -16.02
CA HIS A 109 6.40 13.14 -15.92
C HIS A 109 5.38 12.28 -15.16
N GLY A 110 4.56 11.54 -15.92
CA GLY A 110 3.40 10.83 -15.37
C GLY A 110 2.25 11.77 -14.98
N ASN A 111 1.34 11.27 -14.16
CA ASN A 111 0.08 11.93 -13.78
C ASN A 111 0.10 12.58 -12.37
N ALA A 112 1.21 13.20 -11.99
CA ALA A 112 1.34 13.83 -10.66
C ALA A 112 0.65 15.20 -10.58
N PHE A 113 0.03 15.50 -9.44
CA PHE A 113 -0.66 16.76 -9.19
C PHE A 113 0.29 17.82 -8.57
N PRO A 114 0.17 19.11 -8.94
CA PRO A 114 0.99 20.20 -8.38
C PRO A 114 0.46 20.64 -7.00
N LEU A 115 0.70 19.81 -5.98
CA LEU A 115 0.11 19.98 -4.64
C LEU A 115 1.09 20.61 -3.62
N GLY A 116 2.19 21.22 -4.07
CA GLY A 116 3.24 21.72 -3.17
C GLY A 116 2.78 22.76 -2.16
N GLU A 117 1.72 23.53 -2.47
CA GLU A 117 1.16 24.56 -1.59
C GLU A 117 0.48 24.00 -0.32
N ASP A 118 -0.01 22.76 -0.36
CA ASP A 118 -0.65 22.11 0.78
C ASP A 118 0.34 21.92 1.96
N GLN A 119 1.65 21.93 1.70
CA GLN A 119 2.67 21.93 2.74
C GLN A 119 2.62 23.19 3.63
N ILE A 120 2.04 24.28 3.13
CA ILE A 120 1.98 25.59 3.81
C ILE A 120 0.56 25.83 4.34
N LEU A 121 -0.45 25.53 3.53
CA LEU A 121 -1.83 25.88 3.83
C LEU A 121 -2.52 24.90 4.79
N TYR A 122 -2.09 23.63 4.80
CA TYR A 122 -2.75 22.56 5.57
C TYR A 122 -4.26 22.50 5.29
N SER A 123 -4.63 22.61 4.01
CA SER A 123 -6.00 22.68 3.51
C SER A 123 -6.71 21.33 3.63
N PHE A 124 -7.81 21.30 4.39
CA PHE A 124 -8.81 20.24 4.28
C PHE A 124 -10.03 20.76 3.49
N PRO A 125 -10.75 19.90 2.73
CA PRO A 125 -11.91 20.32 1.94
C PRO A 125 -13.00 21.00 2.77
N THR A 126 -13.18 20.59 4.03
CA THR A 126 -14.13 21.19 4.98
C THR A 126 -13.47 21.44 6.33
N PRO A 127 -13.96 22.42 7.13
CA PRO A 127 -13.47 22.63 8.49
C PRO A 127 -13.65 21.39 9.39
N ASP A 128 -14.67 20.58 9.16
CA ASP A 128 -14.93 19.36 9.93
C ASP A 128 -13.91 18.25 9.66
N LEU A 129 -13.33 18.21 8.47
CA LEU A 129 -12.25 17.28 8.11
C LEU A 129 -10.91 17.59 8.83
N ASN A 130 -10.79 18.74 9.52
CA ASN A 130 -9.68 18.95 10.46
C ASN A 130 -9.75 18.01 11.68
N LYS A 131 -10.87 17.31 11.90
CA LYS A 131 -10.98 16.28 12.94
C LYS A 131 -10.44 14.96 12.40
N VAL A 132 -9.55 14.33 13.16
CA VAL A 132 -9.04 13.00 12.78
C VAL A 132 -10.14 11.95 12.96
N LEU A 133 -10.57 11.35 11.86
CA LEU A 133 -11.60 10.29 11.88
C LEU A 133 -11.02 8.89 12.05
N TRP A 134 -9.71 8.74 11.85
CA TRP A 134 -8.94 7.51 12.06
C TRP A 134 -8.54 7.31 13.54
N ARG A 135 -9.51 7.38 14.47
CA ARG A 135 -9.25 7.34 15.93
C ARG A 135 -8.46 6.12 16.37
N ASN A 136 -8.63 4.98 15.70
CA ASN A 136 -7.90 3.75 16.00
C ASN A 136 -6.39 3.87 15.74
N THR A 137 -5.97 4.74 14.83
CA THR A 137 -4.56 4.98 14.51
C THR A 137 -3.92 5.96 15.49
N ILE A 138 -4.64 7.04 15.84
CA ILE A 138 -4.11 8.12 16.67
C ILE A 138 -4.35 7.97 18.18
N PHE A 139 -5.37 7.19 18.57
CA PHE A 139 -5.71 6.87 19.96
C PHE A 139 -5.77 5.35 20.16
N PRO A 140 -4.65 4.62 19.98
CA PRO A 140 -4.62 3.17 20.11
C PRO A 140 -5.09 2.67 21.50
N GLU A 141 -4.97 3.49 22.55
CA GLU A 141 -5.49 3.22 23.88
C GLU A 141 -7.01 3.03 23.92
N GLU A 142 -7.77 3.64 23.00
CA GLU A 142 -9.21 3.43 22.89
C GLU A 142 -9.52 1.99 22.47
N ILE A 143 -8.67 1.41 21.61
CA ILE A 143 -8.77 -0.01 21.23
C ILE A 143 -8.51 -0.88 22.47
N LEU A 144 -7.47 -0.58 23.24
CA LEU A 144 -7.13 -1.33 24.45
C LEU A 144 -8.27 -1.28 25.48
N ALA A 145 -8.83 -0.10 25.72
CA ALA A 145 -9.97 0.09 26.62
C ALA A 145 -11.21 -0.68 26.15
N ARG A 146 -11.51 -0.63 24.85
CA ARG A 146 -12.61 -1.41 24.24
C ARG A 146 -12.41 -2.90 24.42
N LEU A 147 -11.24 -3.44 24.04
CA LEU A 147 -10.95 -4.87 24.13
C LEU A 147 -11.03 -5.36 25.58
N LYS A 148 -10.51 -4.58 26.53
CA LYS A 148 -10.65 -4.85 27.97
C LYS A 148 -12.12 -4.91 28.41
N LYS A 149 -12.95 -3.95 27.96
CA LYS A 149 -14.40 -3.93 28.26
C LYS A 149 -15.13 -5.13 27.64
N GLU A 150 -14.71 -5.57 26.47
CA GLU A 150 -15.26 -6.74 25.77
C GLU A 150 -14.72 -8.08 26.32
N GLY A 151 -13.79 -8.06 27.28
CA GLY A 151 -13.17 -9.26 27.83
C GLY A 151 -12.24 -9.98 26.83
N VAL A 152 -11.79 -9.28 25.79
CA VAL A 152 -10.88 -9.81 24.78
C VAL A 152 -9.44 -9.64 25.26
N PRO A 153 -8.69 -10.73 25.50
CA PRO A 153 -7.31 -10.64 25.95
C PRO A 153 -6.41 -10.06 24.85
N LEU A 154 -5.44 -9.24 25.26
CA LEU A 154 -4.39 -8.76 24.37
C LEU A 154 -3.32 -9.84 24.20
N PRO A 155 -2.76 -10.02 22.99
CA PRO A 155 -1.61 -10.89 22.79
C PRO A 155 -0.43 -10.42 23.64
N LYS A 156 0.32 -11.37 24.21
CA LYS A 156 1.58 -11.07 24.92
C LYS A 156 2.71 -10.86 23.91
N PRO A 157 3.76 -10.09 24.27
CA PRO A 157 5.01 -10.11 23.53
C PRO A 157 5.50 -11.57 23.38
N GLY A 158 5.60 -12.05 22.14
CA GLY A 158 5.96 -13.44 21.81
C GLY A 158 4.80 -14.34 21.37
N ASP A 159 3.54 -13.90 21.45
CA ASP A 159 2.39 -14.64 20.91
C ASP A 159 2.30 -14.51 19.38
N VAL A 160 3.31 -15.03 18.68
CA VAL A 160 3.50 -14.89 17.22
C VAL A 160 2.93 -16.06 16.41
N GLY A 161 2.30 -17.04 17.06
CA GLY A 161 1.72 -18.21 16.39
C GLY A 161 0.74 -17.82 15.28
N TYR A 162 -0.10 -16.82 15.54
CA TYR A 162 -1.08 -16.32 14.57
C TYR A 162 -0.42 -15.86 13.27
N VAL A 163 0.63 -15.03 13.33
CA VAL A 163 1.28 -14.46 12.14
C VAL A 163 2.09 -15.49 11.34
N ARG A 164 2.38 -16.64 11.93
CA ARG A 164 3.13 -17.74 11.31
C ARG A 164 2.27 -18.71 10.50
N GLU A 165 0.94 -18.58 10.58
CA GLU A 165 -0.02 -19.38 9.82
C GLU A 165 -0.28 -18.81 8.43
N ASP A 166 -0.43 -19.70 7.45
CA ASP A 166 -0.72 -19.31 6.06
C ASP A 166 -2.23 -19.09 5.85
N ASN A 167 -2.60 -17.89 5.41
CA ASN A 167 -3.95 -17.55 4.94
C ASN A 167 -3.98 -17.09 3.48
N TRP A 168 -2.83 -17.05 2.78
CA TRP A 168 -2.75 -16.68 1.37
C TRP A 168 -3.09 -17.88 0.49
N THR A 169 -2.45 -19.04 0.70
CA THR A 169 -2.69 -20.22 -0.15
C THR A 169 -4.18 -20.60 -0.24
N PRO A 170 -4.96 -20.65 0.86
CA PRO A 170 -6.39 -20.94 0.77
C PRO A 170 -7.18 -19.92 -0.09
N ALA A 171 -6.84 -18.64 -0.01
CA ALA A 171 -7.47 -17.60 -0.81
C ALA A 171 -7.07 -17.69 -2.29
N TYR A 172 -5.81 -18.01 -2.57
CA TYR A 172 -5.35 -18.29 -3.92
C TYR A 172 -6.07 -19.51 -4.50
N ASP A 173 -6.18 -20.61 -3.76
CA ASP A 173 -6.89 -21.81 -4.19
C ASP A 173 -8.38 -21.56 -4.47
N ALA A 174 -9.04 -20.79 -3.60
CA ALA A 174 -10.44 -20.41 -3.80
C ALA A 174 -10.64 -19.52 -5.04
N SER A 175 -9.63 -18.73 -5.42
CA SER A 175 -9.74 -17.73 -6.49
C SER A 175 -9.10 -18.13 -7.82
N ARG A 176 -8.08 -18.98 -7.86
CA ARG A 176 -7.23 -19.20 -9.05
C ARG A 176 -7.03 -20.65 -9.45
N ARG A 177 -7.42 -21.63 -8.63
CA ARG A 177 -7.18 -23.07 -8.85
C ARG A 177 -7.69 -23.65 -10.19
N ALA A 178 -8.61 -22.96 -10.87
CA ALA A 178 -9.02 -23.30 -12.24
C ALA A 178 -7.98 -22.91 -13.34
N GLY A 179 -6.77 -22.47 -12.97
CA GLY A 179 -5.62 -22.33 -13.88
C GLY A 179 -5.64 -21.08 -14.77
N HIS A 180 -6.33 -20.00 -14.38
CA HIS A 180 -6.34 -18.77 -15.16
C HIS A 180 -5.26 -17.79 -14.68
N ASN A 181 -4.20 -17.64 -15.50
CA ASN A 181 -3.13 -16.64 -15.31
C ASN A 181 -3.52 -15.22 -15.75
N SER A 182 -4.76 -15.03 -16.20
CA SER A 182 -5.31 -13.72 -16.61
C SER A 182 -5.35 -12.72 -15.44
N TRP A 183 -5.30 -11.43 -15.74
CA TRP A 183 -5.44 -10.35 -14.76
C TRP A 183 -6.77 -10.45 -13.97
N MET A 184 -7.85 -10.91 -14.62
CA MET A 184 -9.17 -11.14 -14.01
C MET A 184 -9.55 -12.62 -13.97
N ASN A 185 -10.32 -13.01 -12.95
CA ASN A 185 -11.05 -14.26 -12.90
C ASN A 185 -12.58 -14.02 -13.02
N PRO A 186 -13.16 -14.13 -14.23
CA PRO A 186 -14.59 -13.89 -14.43
C PRO A 186 -15.50 -14.97 -13.81
N LYS A 187 -14.94 -16.12 -13.41
CA LYS A 187 -15.70 -17.21 -12.76
C LYS A 187 -15.91 -16.97 -11.27
N SER A 188 -15.17 -16.04 -10.67
CA SER A 188 -15.30 -15.71 -9.26
C SER A 188 -16.38 -14.66 -9.05
N SER A 189 -17.19 -14.80 -8.00
CA SER A 189 -18.16 -13.77 -7.61
C SER A 189 -17.55 -12.69 -6.72
N GLU A 190 -16.50 -13.03 -5.96
CA GLU A 190 -15.91 -12.19 -4.91
C GLU A 190 -14.44 -11.84 -5.20
N PHE A 191 -13.67 -12.78 -5.73
CA PHE A 191 -12.22 -12.64 -5.98
C PHE A 191 -11.91 -12.37 -7.46
N VAL A 192 -12.67 -11.45 -8.08
CA VAL A 192 -12.58 -11.18 -9.53
C VAL A 192 -11.20 -10.66 -9.91
N LEU A 193 -10.61 -9.80 -9.09
CA LEU A 193 -9.30 -9.18 -9.33
C LEU A 193 -8.24 -9.64 -8.31
N PHE A 194 -8.37 -10.86 -7.78
CA PHE A 194 -7.34 -11.41 -6.88
C PHE A 194 -6.11 -11.80 -7.71
N PRO A 195 -4.88 -11.36 -7.39
CA PRO A 195 -3.74 -11.50 -8.28
C PRO A 195 -3.45 -12.96 -8.65
N ALA A 196 -3.02 -13.21 -9.90
CA ALA A 196 -2.52 -14.51 -10.33
C ALA A 196 -1.06 -14.73 -9.90
N LEU A 197 -0.71 -14.34 -8.67
CA LEU A 197 0.58 -14.55 -8.03
C LEU A 197 0.42 -15.68 -7.01
N ASP A 198 0.95 -16.85 -7.34
CA ASP A 198 0.85 -18.04 -6.49
C ASP A 198 1.88 -17.96 -5.34
N PRO A 199 1.46 -17.98 -4.06
CA PRO A 199 2.41 -18.03 -2.94
C PRO A 199 3.30 -19.27 -2.95
N GLY A 200 2.84 -20.36 -3.55
CA GLY A 200 3.60 -21.58 -3.79
C GLY A 200 4.77 -21.39 -4.76
N HIS A 201 4.85 -20.27 -5.50
CA HIS A 201 5.96 -19.95 -6.39
C HIS A 201 7.01 -19.03 -5.76
N LEU A 202 6.84 -18.66 -4.48
CA LEU A 202 7.68 -17.65 -3.82
C LEU A 202 8.77 -18.22 -2.91
N TYR A 203 9.14 -19.49 -3.12
CA TYR A 203 10.27 -20.08 -2.40
C TYR A 203 11.59 -19.40 -2.82
N PRO A 204 12.54 -19.18 -1.91
CA PRO A 204 13.88 -18.74 -2.30
C PRO A 204 14.58 -19.81 -3.15
N ALA A 205 15.20 -19.42 -4.28
CA ALA A 205 16.03 -20.33 -5.06
C ALA A 205 17.23 -20.84 -4.24
N ARG A 206 17.28 -22.16 -3.98
CA ARG A 206 18.38 -22.82 -3.25
C ARG A 206 18.64 -24.22 -3.78
N GLY A 207 19.91 -24.63 -3.75
CA GLY A 207 20.33 -25.98 -4.16
C GLY A 207 20.25 -26.24 -5.65
N ASN A 208 20.39 -27.52 -6.03
CA ASN A 208 20.41 -27.94 -7.44
C ASN A 208 19.01 -28.14 -8.04
N ASP A 209 17.98 -28.31 -7.20
CA ASP A 209 16.58 -28.43 -7.60
C ASP A 209 15.73 -27.44 -6.79
N PRO A 210 15.58 -26.20 -7.28
CA PRO A 210 14.82 -25.16 -6.60
C PRO A 210 13.31 -25.39 -6.62
N THR A 211 12.80 -26.41 -7.34
CA THR A 211 11.37 -26.74 -7.42
C THR A 211 10.93 -27.79 -6.38
N GLY A 212 11.88 -28.37 -5.66
CA GLY A 212 11.61 -29.45 -4.70
C GLY A 212 10.98 -30.69 -5.35
N GLY A 213 11.40 -31.03 -6.57
CA GLY A 213 10.84 -32.10 -7.40
C GLY A 213 9.50 -31.73 -8.03
N GLY A 214 9.31 -30.47 -8.44
CA GLY A 214 8.08 -29.95 -9.04
C GLY A 214 6.92 -29.79 -8.06
N LYS A 215 7.21 -29.61 -6.77
CA LYS A 215 6.18 -29.42 -5.73
C LYS A 215 5.83 -27.96 -5.49
N HIS A 216 6.74 -27.07 -5.85
CA HIS A 216 6.59 -25.63 -5.70
C HIS A 216 7.43 -24.92 -6.76
N GLY A 217 7.11 -23.64 -7.00
CA GLY A 217 7.93 -22.74 -7.79
C GLY A 217 8.97 -22.03 -6.91
N TYR A 218 9.65 -21.03 -7.46
CA TYR A 218 10.67 -20.26 -6.73
C TYR A 218 10.91 -18.87 -7.34
N VAL A 219 11.49 -17.97 -6.57
CA VAL A 219 12.05 -16.71 -7.07
C VAL A 219 13.53 -16.91 -7.38
N ASP A 220 13.92 -16.72 -8.64
CA ASP A 220 15.29 -16.87 -9.09
C ASP A 220 16.20 -15.71 -8.63
N THR A 221 17.50 -15.82 -8.88
CA THR A 221 18.50 -14.80 -8.49
C THR A 221 18.36 -13.47 -9.23
N ALA A 222 17.59 -13.43 -10.32
CA ALA A 222 17.25 -12.22 -11.07
C ALA A 222 15.86 -11.67 -10.71
N GLY A 223 15.21 -12.26 -9.70
CA GLY A 223 13.91 -11.86 -9.16
C GLY A 223 12.71 -12.41 -9.93
N PHE A 224 12.89 -13.25 -10.96
CA PHE A 224 11.77 -13.83 -11.70
C PHE A 224 11.09 -14.93 -10.89
N VAL A 225 9.76 -14.88 -10.86
CA VAL A 225 8.94 -15.92 -10.24
C VAL A 225 8.74 -17.05 -11.26
N MET A 226 9.27 -18.22 -10.91
CA MET A 226 9.23 -19.44 -11.68
C MET A 226 8.16 -20.37 -11.11
N ASP A 227 7.40 -21.04 -11.97
CA ASP A 227 6.41 -22.05 -11.56
C ASP A 227 7.07 -23.38 -11.17
N GLU A 228 6.24 -24.36 -10.80
CA GLU A 228 6.69 -25.71 -10.41
C GLU A 228 7.39 -26.49 -11.53
N LYS A 229 7.34 -26.01 -12.78
CA LYS A 229 8.04 -26.58 -13.95
C LYS A 229 9.26 -25.75 -14.34
N ALA A 230 9.70 -24.85 -13.46
CA ALA A 230 10.76 -23.89 -13.71
C ALA A 230 10.51 -23.04 -14.97
N GLN A 231 9.25 -22.70 -15.25
CA GLN A 231 8.87 -21.77 -16.31
C GLN A 231 8.54 -20.38 -15.73
N PRO A 232 8.89 -19.30 -16.44
CA PRO A 232 8.61 -17.95 -15.94
C PRO A 232 7.12 -17.65 -15.96
N THR A 233 6.60 -17.17 -14.83
CA THR A 233 5.18 -16.77 -14.68
C THR A 233 4.89 -15.36 -15.24
N GLY A 234 5.94 -14.61 -15.57
CA GLY A 234 5.89 -13.19 -15.93
C GLY A 234 5.98 -12.24 -14.73
N TRP A 235 5.75 -12.72 -13.50
CA TRP A 235 5.97 -11.91 -12.29
C TRP A 235 7.46 -11.78 -12.01
N ARG A 236 7.87 -10.58 -11.58
CA ARG A 236 9.22 -10.29 -11.10
C ARG A 236 9.15 -9.50 -9.79
N ALA A 237 9.88 -9.97 -8.79
CA ALA A 237 9.99 -9.33 -7.49
C ALA A 237 10.78 -8.01 -7.58
N VAL A 238 10.33 -7.03 -6.80
CA VAL A 238 10.95 -5.71 -6.68
C VAL A 238 11.37 -5.52 -5.22
N ASN A 239 12.65 -5.25 -5.01
CA ASN A 239 13.20 -4.83 -3.72
C ASN A 239 13.46 -3.32 -3.78
N PHE A 240 13.06 -2.62 -2.72
CA PHE A 240 12.90 -1.17 -2.73
C PHE A 240 13.27 -0.58 -1.37
N PHE A 241 13.61 0.70 -1.38
CA PHE A 241 13.79 1.47 -0.17
C PHE A 241 12.43 1.64 0.53
N PRO A 242 12.25 1.18 1.79
CA PRO A 242 10.95 1.21 2.46
C PRO A 242 10.38 2.62 2.55
N TYR A 243 9.10 2.78 2.22
CA TYR A 243 8.35 3.99 2.57
C TYR A 243 7.93 3.93 4.05
N GLY A 244 7.89 5.07 4.74
CA GLY A 244 7.78 5.14 6.21
C GLY A 244 6.56 4.44 6.85
N ILE A 245 5.56 4.06 6.07
CA ILE A 245 4.36 3.33 6.51
C ILE A 245 4.50 1.80 6.44
N PHE A 246 5.48 1.27 5.70
CA PHE A 246 5.68 -0.17 5.48
C PHE A 246 7.06 -0.65 5.95
N THR A 247 7.29 -0.50 7.26
CA THR A 247 8.54 -0.91 7.91
C THR A 247 8.25 -1.91 9.03
N PRO A 248 9.26 -2.68 9.48
CA PRO A 248 9.09 -3.53 10.66
C PRO A 248 8.58 -2.74 11.88
N MET A 249 8.99 -1.49 12.03
CA MET A 249 8.58 -0.60 13.12
C MET A 249 7.11 -0.17 13.05
N SER A 250 6.50 -0.13 11.86
CA SER A 250 5.08 0.16 11.71
C SER A 250 4.19 -1.10 11.85
N GLY A 251 4.79 -2.27 12.14
CA GLY A 251 4.06 -3.53 12.22
C GLY A 251 3.52 -4.00 10.85
N SER A 252 4.06 -3.47 9.76
CA SER A 252 3.59 -3.72 8.40
C SER A 252 4.75 -3.85 7.43
N VAL A 253 4.89 -5.00 6.80
CA VAL A 253 5.98 -5.25 5.84
C VAL A 253 5.44 -5.76 4.51
N SER A 254 6.16 -5.51 3.43
CA SER A 254 5.64 -5.53 2.06
C SER A 254 6.49 -6.42 1.15
N GLY A 255 5.85 -7.16 0.25
CA GLY A 255 6.46 -7.63 -0.99
C GLY A 255 5.85 -6.89 -2.18
N ILE A 256 6.62 -6.63 -3.24
CA ILE A 256 6.09 -6.03 -4.47
C ILE A 256 6.50 -6.90 -5.65
N TYR A 257 5.55 -7.20 -6.53
CA TYR A 257 5.78 -7.95 -7.76
C TYR A 257 5.14 -7.20 -8.92
N LEU A 258 5.86 -7.08 -10.02
CA LEU A 258 5.39 -6.50 -11.27
C LEU A 258 5.22 -7.60 -12.31
N ARG A 259 4.19 -7.49 -13.14
CA ARG A 259 4.06 -8.25 -14.38
C ARG A 259 3.61 -7.34 -15.52
N LEU A 260 4.35 -7.36 -16.64
CA LEU A 260 3.93 -6.70 -17.88
C LEU A 260 3.12 -7.66 -18.77
N PRO A 261 2.34 -7.14 -19.73
CA PRO A 261 1.65 -7.96 -20.71
C PRO A 261 2.59 -8.87 -21.50
N ARG A 262 2.06 -10.00 -21.99
CA ARG A 262 2.85 -11.03 -22.70
C ARG A 262 3.73 -10.49 -23.84
N PRO A 263 3.31 -9.53 -24.70
CA PRO A 263 4.18 -8.99 -25.76
C PRO A 263 5.51 -8.39 -25.27
N PHE A 264 5.58 -7.94 -24.02
CA PHE A 264 6.80 -7.37 -23.42
C PHE A 264 7.83 -8.44 -23.03
N MET A 265 7.47 -9.71 -23.09
CA MET A 265 8.34 -10.83 -22.71
C MET A 265 8.42 -11.90 -23.80
N THR A 266 7.98 -11.60 -25.03
CA THR A 266 8.00 -12.55 -26.14
C THR A 266 8.67 -11.99 -27.39
N LYS A 267 9.21 -12.89 -28.21
CA LYS A 267 9.72 -12.65 -29.56
C LYS A 267 9.18 -13.72 -30.50
N GLY A 268 8.35 -13.34 -31.46
CA GLY A 268 7.65 -14.29 -32.32
C GLY A 268 6.69 -15.20 -31.55
N GLY A 269 6.09 -14.70 -30.47
CA GLY A 269 5.15 -15.41 -29.60
C GLY A 269 5.80 -16.35 -28.55
N VAL A 270 7.11 -16.56 -28.62
CA VAL A 270 7.88 -17.39 -27.68
C VAL A 270 8.45 -16.52 -26.57
N VAL A 271 8.38 -16.99 -25.31
CA VAL A 271 8.92 -16.27 -24.15
C VAL A 271 10.44 -16.13 -24.27
N ASP A 272 10.94 -14.92 -24.09
CA ASP A 272 12.35 -14.54 -24.11
C ASP A 272 12.64 -13.63 -22.91
N LEU A 273 13.33 -14.16 -21.90
CA LEU A 273 13.61 -13.42 -20.66
C LEU A 273 14.60 -12.27 -20.87
N ASP A 274 15.43 -12.30 -21.91
CA ASP A 274 16.34 -11.20 -22.18
C ASP A 274 15.59 -10.02 -22.80
N ILE A 275 14.62 -10.28 -23.67
CA ILE A 275 13.64 -9.26 -24.11
C ILE A 275 12.89 -8.70 -22.91
N TYR A 276 12.46 -9.55 -21.98
CA TYR A 276 11.71 -9.06 -20.82
C TYR A 276 12.57 -8.17 -19.91
N LYS A 277 13.83 -8.57 -19.64
CA LYS A 277 14.79 -7.73 -18.90
C LYS A 277 15.01 -6.39 -19.59
N GLN A 278 15.24 -6.38 -20.91
CA GLN A 278 15.42 -5.14 -21.68
C GLN A 278 14.21 -4.20 -21.56
N ASN A 279 12.99 -4.75 -21.65
CA ASN A 279 11.77 -3.97 -21.51
C ASN A 279 11.55 -3.44 -20.09
N LEU A 280 11.88 -4.23 -19.06
CA LEU A 280 11.81 -3.81 -17.67
C LEU A 280 12.85 -2.74 -17.33
N ASP A 281 14.06 -2.84 -17.86
CA ASP A 281 15.12 -1.84 -17.66
C ASP A 281 14.79 -0.54 -18.41
N LEU A 282 14.17 -0.63 -19.59
CA LEU A 282 13.63 0.52 -20.32
C LEU A 282 12.51 1.20 -19.52
N LEU A 283 11.57 0.42 -18.98
CA LEU A 283 10.50 0.93 -18.13
C LEU A 283 11.03 1.54 -16.84
N GLU A 284 12.01 0.92 -16.17
CA GLU A 284 12.65 1.49 -14.97
C GLU A 284 13.28 2.85 -15.27
N ARG A 285 14.04 2.97 -16.37
CA ARG A 285 14.62 4.25 -16.79
C ARG A 285 13.54 5.28 -17.11
N ASN A 286 12.46 4.88 -17.77
CA ASN A 286 11.32 5.75 -18.05
C ASN A 286 10.70 6.27 -16.74
N ILE A 287 10.29 5.39 -15.84
CA ILE A 287 9.62 5.78 -14.59
C ILE A 287 10.53 6.64 -13.70
N LYS A 288 11.82 6.32 -13.61
CA LYS A 288 12.82 7.12 -12.87
C LYS A 288 13.22 8.45 -13.55
N ASN A 289 12.57 8.85 -14.64
CA ASN A 289 12.86 10.06 -15.42
C ASN A 289 14.33 10.13 -15.91
N GLN A 290 14.92 8.99 -16.27
CA GLN A 290 16.31 8.87 -16.74
C GLN A 290 16.46 9.00 -18.26
N GLN A 291 15.44 9.53 -18.94
CA GLN A 291 15.42 9.84 -20.39
C GLN A 291 16.01 8.73 -21.28
N PRO A 292 15.36 7.56 -21.36
CA PRO A 292 15.84 6.49 -22.23
C PRO A 292 15.89 6.94 -23.71
N LYS A 293 16.89 6.44 -24.46
CA LYS A 293 17.04 6.74 -25.89
C LYS A 293 16.01 6.00 -26.75
N GLU A 294 15.56 4.85 -26.28
CA GLU A 294 14.60 4.01 -26.95
C GLU A 294 13.20 4.62 -26.86
N THR A 295 12.52 4.75 -28.00
CA THR A 295 11.17 5.31 -28.09
C THR A 295 10.07 4.25 -28.07
N HIS A 296 10.44 2.98 -28.20
CA HIS A 296 9.54 1.83 -28.25
C HIS A 296 10.16 0.66 -27.48
N TYR A 297 9.32 -0.27 -27.05
CA TYR A 297 9.74 -1.51 -26.41
C TYR A 297 10.34 -2.50 -27.41
N PHE A 298 10.88 -3.61 -26.91
CA PHE A 298 11.53 -4.66 -27.68
C PHE A 298 10.61 -5.89 -27.86
N GLY A 299 10.98 -6.75 -28.82
CA GLY A 299 10.25 -8.00 -29.10
C GLY A 299 8.89 -7.76 -29.74
N ASP A 300 7.90 -8.53 -29.33
CA ASP A 300 6.53 -8.42 -29.84
C ASP A 300 5.84 -7.11 -29.39
N ALA A 301 6.39 -6.42 -28.38
CA ALA A 301 5.98 -5.08 -27.96
C ALA A 301 6.61 -3.93 -28.79
N SER A 302 7.32 -4.23 -29.89
CA SER A 302 8.05 -3.23 -30.69
C SER A 302 7.23 -2.10 -31.31
N LYS A 303 5.91 -2.23 -31.35
CA LYS A 303 4.98 -1.17 -31.79
C LYS A 303 4.45 -0.31 -30.65
N ILE A 304 4.72 -0.67 -29.40
CA ILE A 304 4.26 0.07 -28.22
C ILE A 304 5.28 1.16 -27.90
N LYS A 305 4.82 2.40 -27.82
CA LYS A 305 5.65 3.56 -27.48
C LYS A 305 5.98 3.58 -26.00
N VAL A 306 7.16 4.11 -25.67
CA VAL A 306 7.49 4.49 -24.30
C VAL A 306 6.81 5.83 -24.00
N ALA A 307 5.76 5.80 -23.18
CA ALA A 307 5.07 7.00 -22.71
C ALA A 307 5.78 7.54 -21.46
N ARG A 308 6.22 8.81 -21.52
CA ARG A 308 7.05 9.42 -20.48
C ARG A 308 6.36 9.40 -19.12
N GLY A 309 6.92 8.62 -18.19
CA GLY A 309 6.38 8.50 -16.82
C GLY A 309 5.04 7.75 -16.74
N PHE A 310 4.72 6.89 -17.71
CA PHE A 310 3.52 6.03 -17.66
C PHE A 310 3.89 4.56 -17.80
N PHE A 311 3.13 3.70 -17.13
CA PHE A 311 3.18 2.25 -17.32
C PHE A 311 2.35 1.83 -18.53
N PRO A 312 2.77 0.80 -19.29
CA PRO A 312 1.96 0.25 -20.36
C PRO A 312 0.61 -0.30 -19.88
N VAL A 313 -0.43 -0.15 -20.70
CA VAL A 313 -1.74 -0.80 -20.46
C VAL A 313 -1.56 -2.31 -20.29
N GLY A 314 -2.20 -2.85 -19.28
CA GLY A 314 -2.11 -4.25 -18.87
C GLY A 314 -0.97 -4.54 -17.89
N SER A 315 -0.23 -3.54 -17.44
CA SER A 315 0.71 -3.68 -16.32
C SER A 315 -0.03 -4.08 -15.05
N GLU A 316 0.57 -4.98 -14.28
CA GLU A 316 0.02 -5.55 -13.05
C GLU A 316 1.00 -5.36 -11.90
N PHE A 317 0.50 -4.94 -10.74
CA PHE A 317 1.25 -4.96 -9.49
C PHE A 317 0.52 -5.80 -8.46
N ALA A 318 1.24 -6.74 -7.84
CA ALA A 318 0.79 -7.44 -6.65
C ALA A 318 1.61 -6.96 -5.45
N HIS A 319 0.92 -6.55 -4.40
CA HIS A 319 1.50 -6.01 -3.18
C HIS A 319 0.91 -6.74 -1.96
N PRO A 320 1.43 -7.94 -1.63
CA PRO A 320 1.11 -8.59 -0.37
C PRO A 320 1.74 -7.81 0.81
N LEU A 321 0.88 -7.49 1.77
CA LEU A 321 1.23 -6.89 3.05
C LEU A 321 1.16 -7.96 4.13
N HIS A 322 2.23 -8.08 4.88
CA HIS A 322 2.43 -9.08 5.92
C HIS A 322 2.49 -8.41 7.29
N TYR A 323 2.21 -9.21 8.32
CA TYR A 323 2.66 -8.87 9.67
C TYR A 323 4.19 -9.01 9.75
N VAL A 324 4.74 -8.52 10.86
CA VAL A 324 6.18 -8.59 11.14
C VAL A 324 6.46 -9.84 11.97
N ASP A 325 7.35 -10.70 11.48
CA ASP A 325 7.98 -11.77 12.25
C ASP A 325 9.50 -11.64 12.12
N LEU A 326 10.18 -11.30 13.22
CA LEU A 326 11.62 -11.11 13.24
C LEU A 326 12.41 -12.40 13.00
N ASN A 327 11.77 -13.57 13.12
CA ASN A 327 12.40 -14.84 12.79
C ASN A 327 12.20 -15.22 11.31
N ALA A 328 11.34 -14.52 10.55
CA ALA A 328 11.16 -14.77 9.13
C ALA A 328 12.28 -14.07 8.34
N ASP A 329 13.48 -14.67 8.35
CA ASP A 329 14.69 -14.14 7.73
C ASP A 329 15.12 -14.87 6.45
N GLY A 330 14.19 -15.63 5.85
CA GLY A 330 14.34 -16.23 4.54
C GLY A 330 14.92 -17.65 4.54
N GLN A 331 14.80 -18.41 5.64
CA GLN A 331 15.26 -19.80 5.68
C GLN A 331 14.27 -20.76 4.99
N THR A 332 14.77 -21.95 4.66
CA THR A 332 13.98 -23.05 4.10
C THR A 332 14.37 -24.36 4.78
N GLY A 333 13.39 -25.25 4.99
CA GLY A 333 13.66 -26.48 5.73
C GLY A 333 12.41 -27.14 6.30
N ALA A 334 12.64 -28.22 7.05
CA ALA A 334 11.59 -28.94 7.79
C ALA A 334 11.39 -28.39 9.22
N LYS A 335 12.36 -27.62 9.74
CA LYS A 335 12.30 -26.97 11.05
C LYS A 335 12.70 -25.53 10.85
N LEU A 336 11.74 -24.64 11.03
CA LEU A 336 11.83 -23.20 10.82
C LEU A 336 11.20 -22.52 12.03
N ASP A 337 11.68 -21.33 12.37
CA ASP A 337 11.26 -20.58 13.54
C ASP A 337 10.53 -19.29 13.20
N GLY A 338 10.34 -18.97 11.90
CA GLY A 338 9.47 -17.90 11.38
C GLY A 338 8.17 -18.38 10.70
N VAL A 339 7.82 -19.66 10.81
CA VAL A 339 6.56 -20.24 10.29
C VAL A 339 5.96 -21.29 11.24
N ALA A 340 4.68 -21.62 11.06
CA ALA A 340 4.00 -22.61 11.90
C ALA A 340 4.65 -24.00 11.71
N PRO A 341 4.84 -24.80 12.78
CA PRO A 341 5.40 -26.14 12.68
C PRO A 341 4.62 -27.02 11.71
N ALA A 342 5.31 -27.66 10.78
CA ALA A 342 4.72 -28.58 9.82
C ALA A 342 5.66 -29.76 9.55
N ALA A 343 5.10 -30.92 9.21
CA ALA A 343 5.89 -32.10 8.83
C ALA A 343 6.55 -31.98 7.45
N ALA A 344 6.09 -31.05 6.61
CA ALA A 344 6.55 -30.86 5.24
C ALA A 344 7.59 -29.74 5.13
N HIS A 345 8.34 -29.73 4.02
CA HIS A 345 9.26 -28.64 3.68
C HIS A 345 8.50 -27.31 3.58
N ARG A 346 9.11 -26.24 4.09
CA ARG A 346 8.56 -24.88 4.15
C ARG A 346 9.65 -23.85 3.83
N TYR A 347 9.21 -22.60 3.68
CA TYR A 347 10.07 -21.43 3.54
C TYR A 347 9.54 -20.28 4.40
N GLU A 348 10.46 -19.43 4.84
CA GLU A 348 10.20 -18.10 5.36
C GLU A 348 10.39 -17.09 4.22
N PHE A 349 9.58 -16.03 4.21
CA PHE A 349 9.90 -14.88 3.37
C PHE A 349 11.14 -14.18 3.93
N PRO A 350 11.99 -13.57 3.08
CA PRO A 350 13.14 -12.81 3.55
C PRO A 350 12.71 -11.49 4.21
N GLY A 351 13.65 -10.91 4.97
CA GLY A 351 13.44 -9.64 5.64
C GLY A 351 12.81 -9.85 7.00
N THR A 352 11.51 -9.67 7.11
CA THR A 352 10.75 -9.89 8.36
C THR A 352 9.29 -10.23 8.07
N ARG A 353 9.02 -10.72 6.86
CA ARG A 353 7.66 -10.92 6.36
C ARG A 353 7.10 -12.22 6.92
N SER A 354 6.07 -12.10 7.76
CA SER A 354 5.39 -13.26 8.31
C SER A 354 4.75 -14.13 7.22
N LYS A 355 4.53 -15.42 7.49
CA LYS A 355 3.82 -16.29 6.53
C LYS A 355 2.40 -15.81 6.25
N ARG A 356 1.73 -15.28 7.29
CA ARG A 356 0.41 -14.68 7.20
C ARG A 356 0.45 -13.35 6.46
N VAL A 357 -0.48 -13.14 5.55
CA VAL A 357 -0.74 -11.83 4.96
C VAL A 357 -1.90 -11.17 5.71
N LYS A 358 -1.72 -9.89 6.03
CA LYS A 358 -2.81 -9.07 6.58
C LYS A 358 -3.69 -8.50 5.48
N GLU A 359 -3.09 -8.23 4.32
CA GLU A 359 -3.76 -7.66 3.17
C GLU A 359 -3.03 -8.07 1.88
N ILE A 360 -3.77 -8.25 0.79
CA ILE A 360 -3.21 -8.36 -0.56
C ILE A 360 -3.79 -7.24 -1.39
N ARG A 361 -2.94 -6.32 -1.84
CA ARG A 361 -3.30 -5.26 -2.79
C ARG A 361 -2.89 -5.67 -4.20
N TYR A 362 -3.67 -5.24 -5.17
CA TYR A 362 -3.46 -5.52 -6.57
C TYR A 362 -3.87 -4.32 -7.42
N MET A 363 -3.05 -3.99 -8.42
CA MET A 363 -3.36 -2.94 -9.39
C MET A 363 -3.27 -3.48 -10.81
N TYR A 364 -4.19 -3.04 -11.68
CA TYR A 364 -4.17 -3.35 -13.10
C TYR A 364 -4.41 -2.09 -13.94
N LYS A 365 -3.48 -1.77 -14.85
CA LYS A 365 -3.61 -0.64 -15.79
C LYS A 365 -4.61 -1.00 -16.87
N TRP A 366 -5.84 -0.53 -16.77
CA TRP A 366 -6.94 -0.99 -17.63
C TRP A 366 -7.16 -0.14 -18.88
N LYS A 367 -6.72 1.12 -18.86
CA LYS A 367 -6.74 2.07 -19.98
C LYS A 367 -5.49 2.95 -20.00
N GLU A 368 -5.21 3.52 -21.16
CA GLU A 368 -4.23 4.59 -21.31
C GLU A 368 -4.80 5.87 -20.70
N VAL A 369 -3.92 6.70 -20.14
CA VAL A 369 -4.21 8.06 -19.67
C VAL A 369 -2.98 8.93 -19.99
N GLY A 370 -3.23 10.17 -20.37
CA GLY A 370 -2.24 11.21 -20.60
C GLY A 370 -2.16 12.20 -19.44
N ILE A 371 -1.39 13.26 -19.64
CA ILE A 371 -1.29 14.38 -18.68
C ILE A 371 -2.57 15.22 -18.75
N GLU A 372 -3.16 15.31 -19.93
CA GLU A 372 -4.40 15.99 -20.25
C GLU A 372 -5.65 15.34 -19.62
N ASP A 373 -5.57 14.06 -19.24
CA ASP A 373 -6.66 13.34 -18.60
C ASP A 373 -6.68 13.52 -17.07
N ILE A 374 -5.77 14.33 -16.52
CA ILE A 374 -5.49 14.44 -15.08
C ILE A 374 -5.56 15.92 -14.70
N ASP A 375 -6.77 16.44 -14.72
CA ASP A 375 -7.14 17.77 -14.23
C ASP A 375 -8.02 17.65 -12.97
N GLU A 376 -8.59 18.77 -12.52
CA GLU A 376 -9.48 18.79 -11.34
C GLU A 376 -10.75 17.93 -11.55
N ASP A 377 -11.21 17.81 -12.80
CA ASP A 377 -12.42 17.09 -13.22
C ASP A 377 -12.19 15.58 -13.45
N ALA A 378 -10.92 15.15 -13.49
CA ALA A 378 -10.54 13.74 -13.69
C ALA A 378 -11.12 12.78 -12.62
N HIS A 379 -11.55 13.31 -11.48
CA HIS A 379 -12.16 12.55 -10.39
C HIS A 379 -13.58 13.08 -10.14
N PRO A 380 -14.64 12.39 -10.59
CA PRO A 380 -16.00 12.83 -10.38
C PRO A 380 -16.33 13.07 -8.91
N ASP A 381 -16.89 14.23 -8.61
CA ASP A 381 -17.29 14.58 -7.25
C ASP A 381 -18.37 13.64 -6.70
N GLY A 382 -18.19 13.24 -5.44
CA GLY A 382 -19.23 12.54 -4.68
C GLY A 382 -19.50 11.10 -5.09
N VAL A 383 -18.75 10.52 -6.05
CA VAL A 383 -18.91 9.13 -6.47
C VAL A 383 -17.58 8.42 -6.70
N VAL A 384 -17.60 7.08 -6.56
CA VAL A 384 -16.51 6.21 -7.00
C VAL A 384 -17.06 5.05 -7.82
N LEU A 385 -16.35 4.68 -8.89
CA LEU A 385 -16.67 3.47 -9.64
C LEU A 385 -16.03 2.25 -8.98
N GLY A 386 -16.82 1.21 -8.76
CA GLY A 386 -16.33 -0.03 -8.17
C GLY A 386 -17.41 -1.10 -8.15
N ARG A 387 -17.18 -2.15 -7.36
CA ARG A 387 -18.25 -3.12 -7.07
C ARG A 387 -18.14 -3.68 -5.66
N GLU A 388 -19.12 -3.32 -4.83
CA GLU A 388 -19.22 -3.86 -3.48
C GLU A 388 -19.30 -5.39 -3.51
N GLY A 389 -18.60 -6.05 -2.59
CA GLY A 389 -18.46 -7.51 -2.59
C GLY A 389 -17.35 -8.08 -3.49
N GLN A 390 -16.71 -7.27 -4.34
CA GLN A 390 -15.64 -7.73 -5.23
C GLN A 390 -14.26 -7.13 -4.95
N GLY A 391 -14.18 -6.19 -4.02
CA GLY A 391 -12.91 -5.63 -3.55
C GLY A 391 -12.14 -4.91 -4.64
N TRP A 392 -12.82 -4.09 -5.46
CA TRP A 392 -12.14 -3.21 -6.41
C TRP A 392 -12.87 -1.88 -6.65
N VAL A 393 -12.07 -0.86 -6.97
CA VAL A 393 -12.47 0.50 -7.37
C VAL A 393 -11.60 0.99 -8.53
N ASP A 394 -12.10 1.93 -9.34
CA ASP A 394 -11.31 2.66 -10.34
C ASP A 394 -10.75 3.94 -9.72
N ASN A 395 -9.47 4.23 -9.98
CA ASN A 395 -8.84 5.46 -9.50
C ASN A 395 -9.03 6.66 -10.44
N ASN A 396 -9.76 6.45 -11.54
CA ASN A 396 -9.99 7.35 -12.67
C ASN A 396 -8.73 7.72 -13.48
N ALA A 397 -7.53 7.45 -12.96
CA ALA A 397 -6.23 7.61 -13.61
C ALA A 397 -5.73 6.33 -14.31
N GLY A 398 -6.67 5.52 -14.81
CA GLY A 398 -6.40 4.36 -15.64
C GLY A 398 -6.01 3.07 -14.91
N TRP A 399 -6.14 3.04 -13.58
CA TRP A 399 -5.85 1.87 -12.75
C TRP A 399 -7.08 1.37 -12.00
N LEU A 400 -7.29 0.06 -12.07
CA LEU A 400 -8.16 -0.64 -11.13
C LEU A 400 -7.35 -0.95 -9.89
N LEU A 401 -7.83 -0.51 -8.73
CA LEU A 401 -7.28 -0.84 -7.42
C LEU A 401 -8.13 -1.95 -6.82
N SER A 402 -7.52 -3.05 -6.41
CA SER A 402 -8.19 -4.16 -5.74
C SER A 402 -7.45 -4.53 -4.46
N ALA A 403 -8.20 -4.88 -3.41
CA ALA A 403 -7.59 -5.31 -2.17
C ALA A 403 -8.44 -6.32 -1.41
N TYR A 404 -7.73 -7.18 -0.66
CA TYR A 404 -8.30 -8.26 0.12
C TYR A 404 -7.70 -8.21 1.52
N ILE A 405 -8.54 -8.22 2.55
CA ILE A 405 -8.16 -8.12 3.97
C ILE A 405 -8.74 -9.29 4.74
N GLU A 406 -8.23 -9.57 5.92
CA GLU A 406 -8.76 -10.61 6.80
C GLU A 406 -10.21 -10.35 7.27
N ASP A 407 -11.00 -11.42 7.32
CA ASP A 407 -12.28 -11.48 8.02
C ASP A 407 -12.09 -11.79 9.52
N ARG A 408 -13.18 -11.93 10.28
CA ARG A 408 -13.11 -12.25 11.72
C ARG A 408 -12.49 -13.62 12.04
N LYS A 409 -12.36 -14.50 11.07
CA LYS A 409 -11.73 -15.82 11.21
C LYS A 409 -10.30 -15.83 10.63
N GLY A 410 -9.82 -14.70 10.13
CA GLY A 410 -8.50 -14.56 9.54
C GLY A 410 -8.39 -15.05 8.09
N GLN A 411 -9.51 -15.36 7.43
CA GLN A 411 -9.52 -15.69 6.00
C GLN A 411 -9.53 -14.39 5.20
N LEU A 412 -8.83 -14.33 4.07
CA LEU A 412 -8.91 -13.17 3.21
C LEU A 412 -10.31 -13.06 2.60
N ARG A 413 -10.85 -11.85 2.60
CA ARG A 413 -12.09 -11.44 1.93
C ARG A 413 -11.83 -10.20 1.08
N PRO A 414 -12.66 -9.92 0.07
CA PRO A 414 -12.61 -8.63 -0.61
C PRO A 414 -12.84 -7.48 0.38
N GLN A 415 -12.10 -6.38 0.22
CA GLN A 415 -12.40 -5.14 0.93
C GLN A 415 -13.73 -4.55 0.44
N THR A 416 -14.37 -3.76 1.30
CA THR A 416 -15.51 -2.92 0.88
C THR A 416 -15.01 -1.77 0.02
N THR A 417 -15.91 -1.13 -0.74
CA THR A 417 -15.53 0.07 -1.51
C THR A 417 -15.13 1.22 -0.57
N GLU A 418 -15.72 1.30 0.61
CA GLU A 418 -15.31 2.24 1.68
C GLU A 418 -13.87 1.96 2.16
N GLU A 419 -13.53 0.70 2.45
CA GLU A 419 -12.17 0.29 2.87
C GLU A 419 -11.11 0.62 1.80
N LEU A 420 -11.49 0.56 0.52
CA LEU A 420 -10.63 0.87 -0.62
C LEU A 420 -10.40 2.37 -0.85
N MET A 421 -11.15 3.26 -0.19
CA MET A 421 -10.99 4.70 -0.42
C MET A 421 -9.62 5.22 0.01
N GLN A 422 -9.00 4.63 1.03
CA GLN A 422 -7.61 4.89 1.39
C GLN A 422 -6.65 4.62 0.21
N CYS A 423 -6.93 3.60 -0.63
CA CYS A 423 -6.13 3.33 -1.83
C CYS A 423 -6.30 4.45 -2.87
N ILE A 424 -7.52 4.98 -3.03
CA ILE A 424 -7.77 6.14 -3.90
C ILE A 424 -7.01 7.37 -3.42
N GLY A 425 -6.92 7.61 -2.10
CA GLY A 425 -6.10 8.68 -1.55
C GLY A 425 -4.64 8.61 -2.01
N CYS A 426 -4.01 7.45 -1.84
CA CYS A 426 -2.59 7.28 -2.15
C CYS A 426 -2.27 7.06 -3.65
N HIS A 427 -3.25 6.63 -4.45
CA HIS A 427 -3.09 6.30 -5.87
C HIS A 427 -3.98 7.14 -6.80
N GLY A 428 -4.59 8.22 -6.29
CA GLY A 428 -5.52 9.07 -7.03
C GLY A 428 -5.00 10.49 -7.15
N LYS A 429 -4.74 11.18 -6.03
CA LYS A 429 -4.38 12.60 -5.98
C LYS A 429 -3.21 12.88 -5.02
N VAL A 430 -1.99 12.51 -5.42
CA VAL A 430 -0.75 12.87 -4.69
C VAL A 430 0.30 13.44 -5.66
N GLY A 431 1.22 14.24 -5.13
CA GLY A 431 2.21 14.96 -5.94
C GLY A 431 3.52 14.22 -6.17
N ASN A 432 3.70 13.01 -5.63
CA ASN A 432 5.00 12.34 -5.61
C ASN A 432 4.99 10.90 -6.19
N THR A 433 3.87 10.43 -6.71
CA THR A 433 3.78 9.16 -7.48
C THR A 433 4.01 9.40 -8.96
N VAL A 434 4.57 8.42 -9.67
CA VAL A 434 4.59 8.42 -11.14
C VAL A 434 3.53 7.44 -11.63
N ASP A 435 2.61 7.92 -12.46
CA ASP A 435 1.46 7.15 -12.97
C ASP A 435 0.62 6.49 -11.86
N SER A 436 0.39 7.21 -10.76
CA SER A 436 -0.31 6.71 -9.57
C SER A 436 0.35 5.50 -8.89
N VAL A 437 1.62 5.19 -9.14
CA VAL A 437 2.31 4.02 -8.56
C VAL A 437 3.45 4.43 -7.63
N TRP A 438 3.67 3.61 -6.59
CA TRP A 438 4.79 3.68 -5.65
C TRP A 438 5.71 2.47 -5.85
N SER A 439 6.51 2.42 -6.92
CA SER A 439 7.30 1.24 -7.28
C SER A 439 8.74 1.56 -7.66
N PHE A 440 9.01 1.78 -8.95
CA PHE A 440 10.35 1.91 -9.50
C PHE A 440 11.11 3.12 -8.98
N GLU A 441 10.44 4.20 -8.62
CA GLU A 441 11.03 5.37 -7.96
C GLU A 441 11.77 4.98 -6.68
N ARG A 442 11.28 3.94 -6.00
CA ARG A 442 11.80 3.41 -4.74
C ARG A 442 12.67 2.17 -4.92
N LYS A 443 12.66 1.53 -6.09
CA LYS A 443 13.41 0.31 -6.38
C LYS A 443 14.91 0.51 -6.18
N LEU A 444 15.54 -0.40 -5.44
CA LEU A 444 16.99 -0.37 -5.20
C LEU A 444 17.78 -0.47 -6.52
N PRO A 445 18.98 0.13 -6.60
CA PRO A 445 19.77 0.12 -7.84
C PRO A 445 20.15 -1.30 -8.31
N GLY A 446 20.22 -1.49 -9.62
CA GLY A 446 20.77 -2.70 -10.22
C GLY A 446 20.06 -3.99 -9.80
N SER A 447 20.84 -5.06 -9.60
CA SER A 447 20.34 -6.37 -9.19
C SER A 447 19.80 -6.38 -7.76
N ASP A 448 20.24 -5.47 -6.89
CA ASP A 448 19.71 -5.36 -5.53
C ASP A 448 18.22 -5.00 -5.50
N GLY A 449 17.70 -4.38 -6.57
CA GLY A 449 16.27 -4.09 -6.73
C GLY A 449 15.47 -5.17 -7.43
N TRP A 450 16.12 -6.16 -8.06
CA TRP A 450 15.47 -7.27 -8.77
C TRP A 450 15.55 -8.56 -7.96
N ARG A 451 14.93 -8.52 -6.77
CA ARG A 451 14.84 -9.63 -5.82
C ARG A 451 13.68 -9.40 -4.87
N GLU A 452 13.45 -10.36 -4.01
CA GLU A 452 12.50 -10.21 -2.90
C GLU A 452 12.89 -9.09 -1.93
N MET A 453 11.89 -8.41 -1.37
CA MET A 453 12.09 -7.43 -0.30
C MET A 453 12.69 -8.12 0.93
N ASP A 454 13.87 -7.67 1.35
CA ASP A 454 14.68 -8.27 2.41
C ASP A 454 15.11 -7.26 3.50
N TYR A 455 14.63 -6.01 3.41
CA TYR A 455 14.92 -4.93 4.37
C TYR A 455 16.43 -4.68 4.58
N GLY A 456 17.23 -4.83 3.51
CA GLY A 456 18.67 -4.65 3.57
C GLY A 456 19.40 -5.88 4.07
N ALA A 457 19.01 -7.05 3.55
CA ALA A 457 19.52 -8.35 3.99
C ALA A 457 19.43 -8.54 5.51
N TYR A 458 18.25 -8.26 6.08
CA TYR A 458 18.00 -8.51 7.50
C TYR A 458 18.32 -9.96 7.88
N ASN A 459 18.87 -10.13 9.09
CA ASN A 459 19.21 -11.44 9.66
C ASN A 459 18.86 -11.43 11.15
N ALA A 460 18.05 -12.41 11.58
CA ALA A 460 17.55 -12.47 12.96
C ALA A 460 18.69 -12.63 13.99
N ARG A 461 19.86 -13.14 13.58
CA ARG A 461 21.05 -13.31 14.43
C ARG A 461 21.86 -12.02 14.59
N THR A 462 21.69 -11.06 13.69
CA THR A 462 22.37 -9.76 13.72
C THR A 462 21.40 -8.63 13.37
N PRO A 463 20.31 -8.46 14.14
CA PRO A 463 19.22 -7.54 13.80
C PRO A 463 19.63 -6.05 13.85
N GLN A 464 20.78 -5.74 14.46
CA GLN A 464 21.35 -4.39 14.56
C GLN A 464 22.05 -3.91 13.29
N THR A 465 22.22 -4.76 12.27
CA THR A 465 22.89 -4.41 11.02
C THR A 465 21.92 -4.41 9.85
N SER A 466 22.00 -3.42 8.97
CA SER A 466 21.31 -3.40 7.68
C SER A 466 22.27 -3.01 6.58
N ARG A 467 22.07 -3.58 5.39
CA ARG A 467 22.77 -3.19 4.15
C ARG A 467 21.99 -2.17 3.32
N LEU A 468 20.89 -1.62 3.84
CA LEU A 468 20.22 -0.50 3.20
C LEU A 468 21.14 0.72 3.23
N HIS A 469 21.49 1.21 2.05
CA HIS A 469 22.22 2.46 1.90
C HIS A 469 21.30 3.65 2.18
N ASP A 470 21.87 4.74 2.69
CA ASP A 470 21.20 6.02 2.68
C ASP A 470 21.57 6.80 1.40
N TYR A 471 20.65 6.84 0.45
CA TYR A 471 20.91 7.39 -0.88
C TYR A 471 20.88 8.92 -0.84
N ARG A 472 22.01 9.55 -1.20
CA ARG A 472 22.12 11.01 -1.28
C ARG A 472 21.41 11.56 -2.52
N GLN A 473 20.58 12.56 -2.31
CA GLN A 473 19.99 13.34 -3.40
C GLN A 473 21.02 14.31 -3.98
N THR A 474 21.03 14.47 -5.30
CA THR A 474 21.87 15.47 -5.98
C THR A 474 21.61 16.86 -5.42
N GLY A 475 22.67 17.54 -4.95
CA GLY A 475 22.58 18.87 -4.35
C GLY A 475 22.27 18.89 -2.85
N SER A 476 22.26 17.73 -2.17
CA SER A 476 22.09 17.61 -0.73
C SER A 476 23.29 16.94 -0.05
N ASP A 477 23.61 17.37 1.17
CA ASP A 477 24.57 16.69 2.05
C ASP A 477 23.95 15.51 2.82
N PHE A 478 22.62 15.40 2.77
CA PHE A 478 21.89 14.33 3.43
C PHE A 478 21.60 13.16 2.47
N GLY A 479 21.68 11.94 3.00
CA GLY A 479 20.92 10.83 2.44
C GLY A 479 19.43 11.01 2.72
N GLU A 480 18.59 10.22 2.06
CA GLU A 480 17.14 10.27 2.21
C GLU A 480 16.64 10.08 3.65
N LYS A 481 17.16 9.09 4.38
CA LYS A 481 16.84 8.86 5.80
C LYS A 481 17.28 10.06 6.63
N GLY A 482 18.51 10.55 6.40
CA GLY A 482 18.99 11.77 7.04
C GLY A 482 18.06 12.96 6.80
N PHE A 483 17.67 13.19 5.54
CA PHE A 483 16.76 14.26 5.16
C PHE A 483 15.38 14.10 5.82
N PHE A 484 14.83 12.89 5.85
CA PHE A 484 13.59 12.58 6.56
C PHE A 484 13.67 12.95 8.04
N MET A 485 14.73 12.53 8.75
CA MET A 485 14.90 12.89 10.16
C MET A 485 15.15 14.38 10.38
N HIS A 486 15.77 15.07 9.41
CA HIS A 486 16.00 16.51 9.46
C HIS A 486 14.71 17.33 9.41
N VAL A 487 13.72 16.88 8.63
CA VAL A 487 12.45 17.58 8.38
C VAL A 487 11.26 17.02 9.18
N VAL A 488 11.34 15.76 9.62
CA VAL A 488 10.34 15.06 10.45
C VAL A 488 10.98 14.63 11.76
N VAL A 489 10.99 15.55 12.72
CA VAL A 489 11.75 15.38 13.97
C VAL A 489 11.11 14.41 14.96
N GLY A 490 9.86 14.00 14.72
CA GLY A 490 9.23 12.85 15.39
C GLY A 490 9.78 11.49 14.91
N ALA A 491 10.63 11.45 13.88
CA ALA A 491 11.17 10.24 13.26
C ALA A 491 10.12 9.23 12.75
N ASN A 492 8.85 9.63 12.69
CA ASN A 492 7.78 8.96 11.98
C ASN A 492 6.77 10.01 11.47
N LEU A 493 5.89 9.60 10.55
CA LEU A 493 4.89 10.49 9.95
C LEU A 493 3.82 10.96 10.94
N TRP A 494 3.69 10.34 12.12
CA TRP A 494 2.68 10.66 13.13
C TRP A 494 3.15 11.65 14.19
N GLY A 495 4.43 12.04 14.16
CA GLY A 495 5.03 12.91 15.17
C GLY A 495 5.31 12.23 16.52
N VAL A 496 5.20 10.90 16.60
CA VAL A 496 5.48 10.11 17.82
C VAL A 496 6.92 9.62 17.74
N MET A 497 7.76 9.96 18.70
CA MET A 497 9.15 9.49 18.75
C MET A 497 9.21 8.00 19.14
N PRO A 498 9.72 7.10 18.27
CA PRO A 498 9.94 5.71 18.65
C PRO A 498 10.93 5.63 19.82
N LYS A 499 10.66 4.74 20.78
CA LYS A 499 11.45 4.62 22.02
C LYS A 499 12.93 4.35 21.75
N GLU A 500 13.24 3.52 20.76
CA GLU A 500 14.60 3.15 20.37
C GLU A 500 15.35 4.37 19.81
N ILE A 501 14.67 5.18 18.99
CA ILE A 501 15.23 6.42 18.44
C ILE A 501 15.40 7.47 19.54
N ALA A 502 14.42 7.64 20.43
CA ALA A 502 14.54 8.53 21.60
C ALA A 502 15.75 8.15 22.45
N THR A 503 15.95 6.85 22.71
CA THR A 503 17.07 6.36 23.52
C THR A 503 18.42 6.73 22.91
N GLU A 504 18.56 6.54 21.60
CA GLU A 504 19.79 6.89 20.87
C GLU A 504 20.02 8.40 20.82
N LEU A 505 18.99 9.21 20.56
CA LEU A 505 19.12 10.66 20.54
C LEU A 505 19.45 11.23 21.92
N LYS A 506 18.89 10.66 23.00
CA LYS A 506 19.27 11.02 24.37
C LYS A 506 20.74 10.71 24.65
N ARG A 507 21.23 9.54 24.20
CA ARG A 507 22.65 9.15 24.32
C ARG A 507 23.55 10.15 23.59
N TYR A 508 23.19 10.51 22.36
CA TYR A 508 23.92 11.53 21.58
C TYR A 508 23.87 12.91 22.25
N ALA A 509 22.69 13.39 22.64
CA ALA A 509 22.55 14.71 23.22
C ALA A 509 23.31 14.86 24.55
N ALA A 510 23.40 13.77 25.34
CA ALA A 510 24.18 13.75 26.57
C ALA A 510 25.69 13.98 26.35
N THR A 511 26.24 13.59 25.18
CA THR A 511 27.65 13.84 24.85
C THR A 511 27.88 15.20 24.18
N GLN A 512 26.82 15.88 23.78
CA GLN A 512 26.85 17.15 23.03
C GLN A 512 26.21 18.32 23.80
N GLN A 513 25.99 18.16 25.11
CA GLN A 513 25.16 19.07 25.89
C GLN A 513 25.66 20.54 25.85
N GLU A 514 26.97 20.75 25.93
CA GLU A 514 27.58 22.10 25.85
C GLU A 514 27.38 22.72 24.46
N THR A 515 27.58 21.95 23.39
CA THR A 515 27.45 22.42 22.01
C THR A 515 25.99 22.69 21.64
N LEU A 516 25.06 21.89 22.16
CA LEU A 516 23.63 22.03 21.91
C LEU A 516 23.01 23.15 22.76
N GLY A 517 23.57 23.50 23.92
CA GLY A 517 23.03 24.58 24.76
C GLY A 517 21.57 24.34 25.18
N LEU A 518 21.21 23.08 25.43
CA LEU A 518 19.85 22.65 25.79
C LEU A 518 19.44 23.26 27.14
N LYS A 519 18.19 23.71 27.24
CA LYS A 519 17.63 24.28 28.48
C LYS A 519 16.74 23.30 29.22
N LEU A 520 16.13 22.37 28.48
CA LEU A 520 15.23 21.36 29.01
C LEU A 520 16.00 20.05 29.28
N ASP A 521 15.49 19.25 30.21
CA ASP A 521 16.05 17.92 30.43
C ASP A 521 15.65 16.96 29.30
N LEU A 522 16.53 16.01 29.01
CA LEU A 522 16.37 15.10 27.88
C LEU A 522 15.16 14.16 28.01
N GLU A 523 14.74 13.80 29.24
CA GLU A 523 13.56 12.95 29.42
C GLU A 523 12.29 13.73 29.04
N THR A 524 12.20 14.99 29.41
CA THR A 524 11.05 15.84 29.06
C THR A 524 11.02 16.16 27.56
N VAL A 525 12.17 16.45 26.93
CA VAL A 525 12.25 16.71 25.47
C VAL A 525 11.71 15.54 24.64
N PHE A 526 11.96 14.30 25.07
CA PHE A 526 11.57 13.08 24.35
C PHE A 526 10.31 12.39 24.91
N SER A 527 9.55 13.02 25.81
CA SER A 527 8.31 12.46 26.36
C SER A 527 7.09 12.84 25.54
N ASP A 528 6.64 11.96 24.64
CA ASP A 528 5.42 12.22 23.86
C ASP A 528 4.15 12.27 24.73
N GLU A 529 4.12 11.52 25.84
CA GLU A 529 2.99 11.54 26.77
C GLU A 529 2.86 12.91 27.46
N ALA A 530 3.99 13.52 27.84
CA ALA A 530 3.99 14.87 28.42
C ALA A 530 3.49 15.93 27.43
N LEU A 531 3.82 15.78 26.13
CA LEU A 531 3.42 16.75 25.10
C LEU A 531 1.90 16.79 24.85
N LYS A 532 1.15 15.71 25.09
CA LYS A 532 -0.28 15.60 24.73
C LYS A 532 -1.17 16.65 25.38
N ASN A 533 -0.90 16.99 26.63
CA ASN A 533 -1.73 17.91 27.43
C ASN A 533 -1.05 19.26 27.69
N MET A 534 0.07 19.52 27.02
CA MET A 534 0.89 20.70 27.23
C MET A 534 0.34 21.91 26.46
N ALA A 535 0.45 23.11 27.04
CA ALA A 535 0.05 24.34 26.36
C ALA A 535 0.92 24.59 25.12
N MET A 536 0.35 25.26 24.11
CA MET A 536 1.00 25.47 22.80
C MET A 536 2.45 25.98 22.91
N GLU A 537 2.69 27.07 23.64
CA GLU A 537 4.00 27.70 23.73
C GLU A 537 5.04 26.79 24.41
N GLU A 538 4.63 26.11 25.48
CA GLU A 538 5.49 25.16 26.20
C GLU A 538 5.81 23.95 25.31
N ARG A 539 4.79 23.40 24.63
CA ARG A 539 4.94 22.27 23.71
C ARG A 539 5.87 22.62 22.55
N LYS A 540 5.74 23.82 21.98
CA LYS A 540 6.62 24.33 20.94
C LYS A 540 8.07 24.44 21.40
N ALA A 541 8.33 24.90 22.62
CA ALA A 541 9.69 24.96 23.17
C ALA A 541 10.36 23.58 23.25
N HIS A 542 9.64 22.55 23.71
CA HIS A 542 10.13 21.17 23.76
C HIS A 542 10.43 20.62 22.36
N LEU A 543 9.54 20.87 21.40
CA LEU A 543 9.71 20.41 20.03
C LEU A 543 10.86 21.10 19.29
N LEU A 544 11.17 22.36 19.64
CA LEU A 544 12.33 23.08 19.11
C LEU A 544 13.65 22.46 19.61
N GLU A 545 13.78 22.13 20.91
CA GLU A 545 14.97 21.45 21.41
C GLU A 545 15.10 20.02 20.84
N ARG A 546 13.97 19.30 20.70
CA ARG A 546 13.95 18.01 19.99
C ARG A 546 14.44 18.13 18.55
N GLN A 547 13.97 19.15 17.81
CA GLN A 547 14.42 19.44 16.45
C GLN A 547 15.92 19.74 16.42
N GLN A 548 16.42 20.55 17.35
CA GLN A 548 17.83 20.90 17.42
C GLN A 548 18.71 19.66 17.61
N ILE A 549 18.36 18.76 18.54
CA ILE A 549 19.07 17.50 18.78
C ILE A 549 19.06 16.64 17.51
N MET A 550 17.89 16.44 16.91
CA MET A 550 17.74 15.61 15.71
C MET A 550 18.55 16.15 14.53
N ARG A 551 18.52 17.47 14.30
CA ARG A 551 19.26 18.09 13.20
C ARG A 551 20.77 18.01 13.41
N ALA A 552 21.26 18.15 14.64
CA ALA A 552 22.67 17.98 14.96
C ALA A 552 23.11 16.50 14.76
N TYR A 553 22.28 15.55 15.22
CA TYR A 553 22.49 14.12 15.01
C TYR A 553 22.59 13.75 13.52
N VAL A 554 21.68 14.30 12.70
CA VAL A 554 21.71 14.11 11.25
C VAL A 554 22.93 14.79 10.60
N ALA A 555 23.24 16.03 10.97
CA ALA A 555 24.36 16.78 10.40
C ALA A 555 25.71 16.11 10.67
N GLY A 556 25.86 15.43 11.82
CA GLY A 556 27.05 14.65 12.16
C GLY A 556 27.14 13.28 11.46
N GLY A 557 26.10 12.82 10.76
CA GLY A 557 26.07 11.49 10.15
C GLY A 557 25.86 10.33 11.15
N GLU A 558 25.56 10.66 12.41
CA GLU A 558 25.49 9.73 13.55
C GLU A 558 24.46 8.60 13.37
N TYR A 559 23.41 8.88 12.59
CA TYR A 559 22.33 7.94 12.28
C TYR A 559 22.72 6.80 11.34
N LEU A 560 23.91 6.87 10.72
CA LEU A 560 24.47 5.83 9.86
C LEU A 560 25.22 4.78 10.68
N GLU A 561 25.85 5.18 11.78
CA GLU A 561 26.56 4.30 12.72
C GLU A 561 26.15 4.57 14.18
N PRO A 562 24.91 4.24 14.57
CA PRO A 562 24.44 4.46 15.93
C PRO A 562 25.31 3.68 16.93
N GLY A 563 25.73 4.34 18.01
CA GLY A 563 26.47 3.69 19.10
C GLY A 563 28.00 3.65 18.98
N THR A 564 28.62 4.12 17.88
CA THR A 564 30.09 4.09 17.71
C THR A 564 30.80 5.31 18.31
N ASN A 565 30.09 6.41 18.53
CA ASN A 565 30.60 7.54 19.29
C ASN A 565 30.88 7.14 20.75
N GLY A 566 32.16 6.92 21.02
CA GLY A 566 32.75 6.28 22.21
C GLY A 566 33.99 5.43 21.90
N LYS A 567 34.29 5.13 20.64
CA LYS A 567 35.56 4.55 20.20
C LYS A 567 36.12 5.33 19.02
N GLY A 568 36.98 6.30 19.34
CA GLY A 568 37.92 6.86 18.36
C GLY A 568 39.00 5.85 17.98
#